data_AF-A0A177B528-F1
#
_entry.id   AF-A0A177B528-F1
#
_cell.length_a   1.000
_cell.length_b   1.000
_cell.length_c   1.000
_cell.angle_alpha   90.00
_cell.angle_beta   90.00
_cell.angle_gamma   90.00
#
_symmetry.space_group_name_H-M   'P 1'
#
loop_
_entity.id
_entity.type
_entity.pdbx_description
1 polymer ?
#
loop_
_entity_poly.entity_id
_entity_poly.type
_entity_poly.pdbx_seq_one_letter_code
_entity_poly.pdbx_strand_id
1 'polypeptide(L)'
;MGAYLSKPVTDKVTEFEETDYLISGVSSMQGWRVFQEDAHTIIPNYNDKFSLFGVYDGHGGAEVSKYTADNFPNFILKNFDFKINDLDYISKIQKVFIDFDLFLIEDDTRLEITKIKELSKDEKEDVSKLNEESTMPFGELLKRYTVLKSLFDNKGKVDENNFPKDVDNGDKNETDEDENP
;
A
#
# COMPACT_ATOMS: atom_id res chain seq x y z
N MET A 1 -10.45 5.07 18.44
CA MET A 1 -9.54 5.75 17.49
C MET A 1 -10.35 6.08 16.25
N GLY A 2 -10.33 7.34 15.79
CA GLY A 2 -11.14 7.81 14.67
C GLY A 2 -10.52 7.49 13.30
N ALA A 3 -11.08 8.05 12.23
CA ALA A 3 -10.64 7.85 10.84
C ALA A 3 -9.29 8.52 10.48
N TYR A 4 -8.55 9.02 11.47
CA TYR A 4 -7.36 9.84 11.28
C TYR A 4 -6.15 9.29 12.02
N LEU A 5 -4.98 9.40 11.38
CA LEU A 5 -3.66 9.14 11.96
C LEU A 5 -3.21 10.28 12.88
N SER A 6 -2.25 10.01 13.74
CA SER A 6 -1.62 11.03 14.60
C SER A 6 -0.70 11.99 13.83
N LYS A 7 -0.20 11.56 12.67
CA LYS A 7 0.59 12.34 11.71
C LYS A 7 0.21 11.91 10.29
N PRO A 8 0.26 12.80 9.29
CA PRO A 8 -0.04 12.44 7.92
C PRO A 8 1.09 11.59 7.32
N VAL A 9 0.73 10.62 6.49
CA VAL A 9 1.65 9.96 5.56
C VAL A 9 1.83 10.89 4.37
N THR A 10 3.04 11.44 4.22
CA THR A 10 3.36 12.43 3.19
C THR A 10 4.12 11.84 1.99
N ASP A 11 4.38 10.54 2.02
CA ASP A 11 4.98 9.83 0.89
C ASP A 11 4.09 9.94 -0.34
N LYS A 12 4.71 10.24 -1.47
CA LYS A 12 4.05 10.42 -2.75
C LYS A 12 4.38 9.23 -3.64
N VAL A 13 3.35 8.61 -4.17
CA VAL A 13 3.49 7.73 -5.32
C VAL A 13 3.27 8.59 -6.54
N THR A 14 4.31 8.76 -7.35
CA THR A 14 4.27 9.60 -8.55
C THR A 14 4.58 8.74 -9.76
N GLU A 15 3.71 8.80 -10.76
CA GLU A 15 3.90 8.12 -12.05
C GLU A 15 3.90 9.18 -13.16
N PHE A 16 4.64 8.88 -14.22
CA PHE A 16 4.81 9.76 -15.36
C PHE A 16 4.85 8.91 -16.62
N GLU A 17 4.13 9.36 -17.64
CA GLU A 17 4.03 8.69 -18.92
C GLU A 17 4.08 9.71 -20.05
N GLU A 18 4.87 9.41 -21.08
CA GLU A 18 5.09 10.25 -22.25
C GLU A 18 4.88 9.44 -23.53
N THR A 19 4.16 10.02 -24.48
CA THR A 19 3.99 9.51 -25.83
C THR A 19 4.33 10.59 -26.84
N ASP A 20 4.35 10.24 -28.12
CA ASP A 20 4.61 11.19 -29.21
C ASP A 20 3.62 12.38 -29.25
N TYR A 21 2.44 12.24 -28.62
CA TYR A 21 1.35 13.20 -28.71
C TYR A 21 0.95 13.82 -27.37
N LEU A 22 1.30 13.20 -26.23
CA LEU A 22 0.90 13.68 -24.92
C LEU A 22 1.94 13.35 -23.84
N ILE A 23 1.95 14.18 -22.81
CA ILE A 23 2.69 13.95 -21.57
C ILE A 23 1.69 13.96 -20.43
N SER A 24 1.75 12.97 -19.55
CA SER A 24 0.87 12.82 -18.40
C SER A 24 1.66 12.48 -17.14
N GLY A 25 1.14 12.91 -16.00
CA GLY A 25 1.70 12.57 -14.70
C GLY A 25 0.64 12.62 -13.62
N VAL A 26 0.81 11.79 -12.60
CA VAL A 26 -0.07 11.71 -11.42
C VAL A 26 0.77 11.62 -10.18
N SER A 27 0.22 12.12 -9.08
CA SER A 27 0.76 11.85 -7.77
C SER A 27 -0.38 11.58 -6.80
N SER A 28 -0.27 10.51 -6.03
CA SER A 28 -1.18 10.18 -4.93
C SER A 28 -0.45 10.23 -3.59
N MET A 29 -1.20 10.55 -2.53
CA MET A 29 -0.69 10.67 -1.16
C MET A 29 -1.83 10.35 -0.19
N GLN A 30 -1.58 9.49 0.80
CA GLN A 30 -2.59 9.06 1.77
C GLN A 30 -3.00 10.18 2.75
N GLY A 31 -2.03 11.01 3.16
CA GLY A 31 -2.27 12.11 4.09
C GLY A 31 -2.72 11.60 5.47
N TRP A 32 -3.76 12.21 6.02
CA TRP A 32 -4.20 11.97 7.40
C TRP A 32 -5.08 10.74 7.58
N ARG A 33 -5.56 10.13 6.49
CA ARG A 33 -6.44 8.97 6.56
C ARG A 33 -5.67 7.74 7.02
N VAL A 34 -6.35 6.84 7.73
CA VAL A 34 -5.75 5.56 8.15
C VAL A 34 -5.46 4.67 6.94
N PHE A 35 -6.26 4.78 5.89
CA PHE A 35 -6.12 4.00 4.66
C PHE A 35 -6.12 4.92 3.44
N GLN A 36 -5.30 4.57 2.45
CA GLN A 36 -5.44 5.10 1.10
C GLN A 36 -6.50 4.28 0.36
N GLU A 37 -7.62 4.92 0.03
CA GLU A 37 -8.74 4.32 -0.69
C GLU A 37 -8.79 4.77 -2.15
N ASP A 38 -7.98 5.76 -2.54
CA ASP A 38 -7.87 6.25 -3.91
C ASP A 38 -7.14 5.26 -4.82
N ALA A 39 -7.55 5.23 -6.08
CA ALA A 39 -6.84 4.56 -7.18
C ALA A 39 -6.89 5.44 -8.44
N HIS A 40 -6.02 5.16 -9.41
CA HIS A 40 -5.99 5.89 -10.68
C HIS A 40 -5.64 4.97 -11.85
N THR A 41 -5.98 5.42 -13.06
CA THR A 41 -5.61 4.79 -14.32
C THR A 41 -4.95 5.84 -15.21
N ILE A 42 -3.83 5.47 -15.84
CA ILE A 42 -3.13 6.28 -16.84
C ILE A 42 -2.81 5.40 -18.02
N ILE A 43 -3.55 5.58 -19.12
CA ILE A 43 -3.34 4.82 -20.35
C ILE A 43 -3.29 5.81 -21.52
N PRO A 44 -2.13 6.41 -21.80
CA PRO A 44 -1.94 7.36 -22.90
C PRO A 44 -2.25 6.77 -24.27
N ASN A 45 -1.84 5.52 -24.50
CA ASN A 45 -2.09 4.77 -25.74
C ASN A 45 -3.21 3.77 -25.51
N TYR A 46 -4.41 4.27 -25.20
CA TYR A 46 -5.54 3.40 -24.88
C TYR A 46 -6.10 2.69 -26.12
N ASN A 47 -6.12 3.38 -27.26
CA ASN A 47 -6.18 2.79 -28.59
C ASN A 47 -5.54 3.75 -29.61
N ASP A 48 -5.62 3.45 -30.91
CA ASP A 48 -5.02 4.26 -31.98
C ASP A 48 -5.44 5.75 -32.00
N LYS A 49 -6.51 6.13 -31.30
CA LYS A 49 -7.09 7.48 -31.35
C LYS A 49 -7.40 8.10 -29.98
N PHE A 50 -7.41 7.32 -28.91
CA PHE A 50 -7.87 7.75 -27.61
C PHE A 50 -6.86 7.41 -26.52
N SER A 51 -6.86 8.27 -25.50
CA SER A 51 -6.17 8.09 -24.24
C SER A 51 -7.21 8.02 -23.12
N LEU A 52 -6.94 7.23 -22.08
CA LEU A 52 -7.83 7.09 -20.92
C LEU A 52 -7.10 7.45 -19.65
N PHE A 53 -7.69 8.35 -18.88
CA PHE A 53 -7.22 8.74 -17.55
C PHE A 53 -8.41 8.70 -16.59
N GLY A 54 -8.21 8.18 -15.38
CA GLY A 54 -9.26 8.03 -14.38
C GLY A 54 -8.71 8.17 -12.97
N VAL A 55 -9.51 8.73 -12.07
CA VAL A 55 -9.25 8.80 -10.63
C VAL A 55 -10.49 8.29 -9.92
N TYR A 56 -10.29 7.40 -8.96
CA TYR A 56 -11.34 6.68 -8.26
C TYR A 56 -11.15 6.88 -6.76
N ASP A 57 -12.01 7.69 -6.14
CA ASP A 57 -12.04 7.95 -4.69
C ASP A 57 -12.87 6.84 -4.02
N GLY A 58 -12.19 5.90 -3.36
CA GLY A 58 -12.83 4.81 -2.63
C GLY A 58 -13.42 5.28 -1.29
N HIS A 59 -14.52 4.68 -0.86
CA HIS A 59 -15.12 4.98 0.43
C HIS A 59 -15.56 3.72 1.18
N GLY A 60 -14.96 3.48 2.35
CA GLY A 60 -15.28 2.31 3.18
C GLY A 60 -14.57 1.03 2.75
N GLY A 61 -13.51 1.18 1.95
CA GLY A 61 -12.72 0.12 1.34
C GLY A 61 -12.05 0.61 0.05
N ALA A 62 -10.84 0.10 -0.23
CA ALA A 62 -10.09 0.39 -1.46
C ALA A 62 -10.35 -0.65 -2.56
N GLU A 63 -11.08 -1.72 -2.25
CA GLU A 63 -11.22 -2.87 -3.14
C GLU A 63 -11.94 -2.54 -4.45
N VAL A 64 -12.99 -1.70 -4.40
CA VAL A 64 -13.75 -1.32 -5.60
C VAL A 64 -13.00 -0.29 -6.43
N SER A 65 -12.36 0.71 -5.80
CA SER A 65 -11.57 1.72 -6.52
C SER A 65 -10.38 1.09 -7.23
N LYS A 66 -9.65 0.17 -6.56
CA LYS A 66 -8.57 -0.62 -7.17
C LYS A 66 -9.09 -1.50 -8.31
N TYR A 67 -10.14 -2.29 -8.07
CA TYR A 67 -10.70 -3.16 -9.11
C TYR A 67 -11.15 -2.37 -10.34
N THR A 68 -11.76 -1.21 -10.12
CA THR A 68 -12.20 -0.30 -11.20
C THR A 68 -11.01 0.21 -11.99
N ALA A 69 -9.94 0.67 -11.33
CA ALA A 69 -8.74 1.16 -12.01
C ALA A 69 -8.11 0.10 -12.94
N ASP A 70 -8.13 -1.16 -12.53
CA ASP A 70 -7.51 -2.26 -13.27
C ASP A 70 -8.40 -2.80 -14.41
N ASN A 71 -9.72 -2.87 -14.20
CA ASN A 71 -10.63 -3.61 -15.09
C ASN A 71 -11.54 -2.73 -15.95
N PHE A 72 -11.90 -1.54 -15.46
CA PHE A 72 -12.81 -0.66 -16.19
C PHE A 72 -12.29 -0.23 -17.56
N PRO A 73 -10.97 0.03 -17.76
CA PRO A 73 -10.43 0.29 -19.10
C PRO A 73 -10.73 -0.85 -20.08
N ASN A 74 -10.42 -2.09 -19.69
CA ASN A 74 -10.68 -3.24 -20.55
C ASN A 74 -12.18 -3.46 -20.78
N PHE A 75 -13.02 -3.12 -19.80
CA PHE A 75 -14.48 -3.18 -19.94
C PHE A 75 -15.00 -2.16 -20.97
N ILE A 76 -14.53 -0.91 -20.92
CA ILE A 76 -14.87 0.12 -21.90
C ILE A 76 -14.43 -0.33 -23.31
N LEU A 77 -13.20 -0.84 -23.49
CA LEU A 77 -12.73 -1.30 -24.81
C LEU A 77 -13.64 -2.35 -25.45
N LYS A 78 -14.21 -3.24 -24.63
CA LYS A 78 -15.10 -4.31 -25.11
C LYS A 78 -16.53 -3.85 -25.38
N ASN A 79 -17.03 -2.89 -24.60
CA ASN A 79 -18.45 -2.53 -24.58
C ASN A 79 -18.77 -1.15 -25.18
N PHE A 80 -17.75 -0.37 -25.56
CA PHE A 80 -17.91 0.97 -26.12
C PHE A 80 -17.51 1.03 -27.60
N ASP A 81 -18.37 1.62 -28.43
CA ASP A 81 -18.07 1.88 -29.85
C ASP A 81 -17.46 3.28 -30.03
N PHE A 82 -16.17 3.33 -30.37
CA PHE A 82 -15.35 4.55 -30.45
C PHE A 82 -15.59 5.40 -31.72
N LYS A 83 -16.77 5.34 -32.34
CA LYS A 83 -17.09 6.14 -33.52
C LYS A 83 -17.24 7.62 -33.15
N ILE A 84 -16.31 8.43 -33.64
CA ILE A 84 -16.12 9.87 -33.32
C ILE A 84 -17.32 10.77 -33.72
N ASN A 85 -18.17 10.34 -34.66
CA ASN A 85 -19.28 11.16 -35.17
C ASN A 85 -20.65 10.81 -34.57
N ASP A 86 -20.66 10.08 -33.44
CA ASP A 86 -21.90 9.64 -32.83
C ASP A 86 -22.47 10.73 -31.89
N LEU A 87 -23.64 11.27 -32.25
CA LEU A 87 -24.37 12.24 -31.42
C LEU A 87 -24.80 11.65 -30.07
N ASP A 88 -24.76 10.32 -29.92
CA ASP A 88 -25.19 9.60 -28.71
C ASP A 88 -24.02 9.15 -27.81
N TYR A 89 -22.81 9.69 -28.02
CA TYR A 89 -21.61 9.36 -27.23
C TYR A 89 -21.85 9.43 -25.70
N ILE A 90 -22.59 10.46 -25.25
CA ILE A 90 -22.88 10.69 -23.83
C ILE A 90 -23.74 9.55 -23.24
N SER A 91 -24.82 9.16 -23.93
CA SER A 91 -25.70 8.10 -23.44
C SER A 91 -24.97 6.75 -23.42
N LYS A 92 -24.11 6.51 -24.40
CA LYS A 92 -23.29 5.29 -24.47
C LYS A 92 -22.29 5.20 -23.33
N ILE A 93 -21.57 6.28 -23.01
CA ILE A 93 -20.61 6.23 -21.91
C ILE A 93 -21.33 6.05 -20.58
N GLN A 94 -22.47 6.73 -20.36
CA GLN A 94 -23.32 6.51 -19.19
C GLN A 94 -23.78 5.07 -19.06
N LYS A 95 -24.21 4.45 -20.17
CA LYS A 95 -24.58 3.04 -20.20
C LYS A 95 -23.42 2.14 -19.79
N VAL A 96 -22.20 2.40 -20.27
CA VAL A 96 -21.02 1.60 -19.90
C VAL A 96 -20.72 1.67 -18.40
N PHE A 97 -20.89 2.83 -17.75
CA PHE A 97 -20.76 2.93 -16.30
C PHE A 97 -21.82 2.12 -15.56
N ILE A 98 -23.08 2.17 -16.02
CA ILE A 98 -24.17 1.37 -15.43
C ILE A 98 -23.92 -0.13 -15.63
N ASP A 99 -23.53 -0.54 -16.84
CA ASP A 99 -23.22 -1.94 -17.14
C ASP A 99 -22.04 -2.44 -16.31
N PHE A 100 -21.02 -1.60 -16.09
CA PHE A 100 -19.89 -1.94 -15.23
C PHE A 100 -20.32 -2.08 -13.77
N ASP A 101 -21.17 -1.19 -13.26
CA ASP A 101 -21.70 -1.30 -11.90
C ASP A 101 -22.51 -2.60 -11.70
N LEU A 102 -23.33 -2.98 -12.69
CA LEU A 102 -24.02 -4.27 -12.69
C LEU A 102 -23.03 -5.45 -12.71
N PHE A 103 -21.94 -5.34 -13.48
CA PHE A 103 -20.88 -6.35 -13.53
C PHE A 103 -20.15 -6.52 -12.18
N LEU A 104 -20.01 -5.44 -11.39
CA LEU A 104 -19.43 -5.53 -10.04
C LEU A 104 -20.29 -6.34 -9.05
N ILE A 105 -21.57 -6.52 -9.35
CA ILE A 105 -22.52 -7.25 -8.50
C ILE A 105 -22.48 -8.77 -8.81
N GLU A 106 -21.95 -9.18 -9.95
CA GLU A 106 -21.83 -10.59 -10.35
C GLU A 106 -20.93 -11.37 -9.37
N ASP A 107 -21.30 -12.63 -9.11
CA ASP A 107 -20.67 -13.45 -8.06
C ASP A 107 -19.15 -13.62 -8.30
N ASP A 108 -18.74 -13.87 -9.55
CA ASP A 108 -17.34 -14.04 -9.92
C ASP A 108 -16.53 -12.78 -9.64
N THR A 109 -17.05 -11.62 -10.05
CA THR A 109 -16.43 -10.31 -9.81
C THR A 109 -16.35 -10.00 -8.32
N ARG A 110 -17.40 -10.31 -7.55
CA ARG A 110 -17.41 -10.12 -6.09
C ARG A 110 -16.37 -10.97 -5.38
N LEU A 111 -16.10 -12.18 -5.88
CA LEU A 111 -15.03 -13.02 -5.35
C LEU A 111 -13.65 -12.38 -5.59
N GLU A 112 -13.42 -11.80 -6.76
CA GLU A 112 -12.17 -11.08 -7.06
C GLU A 112 -11.99 -9.85 -6.16
N ILE A 113 -13.02 -9.03 -6.02
CA ILE A 113 -13.01 -7.85 -5.15
C ILE A 113 -12.77 -8.24 -3.69
N THR A 114 -13.37 -9.35 -3.24
CA THR A 114 -13.14 -9.87 -1.88
C THR A 114 -11.69 -10.28 -1.66
N LYS A 115 -11.05 -10.92 -2.65
CA LYS A 115 -9.62 -11.26 -2.58
C LYS A 115 -8.74 -10.01 -2.46
N ILE A 116 -9.05 -8.95 -3.21
CA ILE A 116 -8.32 -7.66 -3.10
C ILE A 116 -8.45 -7.09 -1.67
N LYS A 117 -9.65 -7.18 -1.09
CA LYS A 117 -9.89 -6.76 0.30
C LYS A 117 -9.04 -7.56 1.29
N GLU A 118 -8.96 -8.87 1.13
CA GLU A 118 -8.16 -9.76 1.99
C GLU A 118 -6.66 -9.47 1.88
N LEU A 119 -6.12 -9.38 0.66
CA LEU A 119 -4.71 -9.00 0.42
C LEU A 119 -4.35 -7.67 1.08
N SER A 120 -5.26 -6.69 1.00
CA SER A 120 -5.06 -5.39 1.63
C SER A 120 -5.03 -5.43 3.16
N LYS A 121 -5.58 -6.48 3.79
CA LYS A 121 -5.54 -6.64 5.26
C LYS A 121 -4.22 -7.26 5.71
N ASP A 122 -3.72 -8.25 4.99
CA ASP A 122 -2.47 -8.94 5.34
C ASP A 122 -1.28 -7.99 5.30
N GLU A 123 -1.17 -7.16 4.25
CA GLU A 123 -0.15 -6.10 4.17
C GLU A 123 -0.22 -5.13 5.36
N LYS A 124 -1.43 -4.82 5.84
CA LYS A 124 -1.63 -3.91 6.98
C LYS A 124 -1.19 -4.52 8.30
N GLU A 125 -1.51 -5.81 8.52
CA GLU A 125 -1.08 -6.49 9.73
C GLU A 125 0.46 -6.52 9.83
N ASP A 126 1.14 -6.83 8.73
CA ASP A 126 2.60 -6.90 8.72
C ASP A 126 3.25 -5.54 8.93
N VAL A 127 2.77 -4.48 8.26
CA VAL A 127 3.27 -3.11 8.47
C VAL A 127 3.02 -2.63 9.90
N SER A 128 1.87 -2.97 10.50
CA SER A 128 1.57 -2.59 11.88
C SER A 128 2.52 -3.26 12.88
N LYS A 129 2.78 -4.56 12.70
CA LYS A 129 3.74 -5.33 13.53
C LYS A 129 5.15 -4.76 13.42
N LEU A 130 5.61 -4.43 12.21
CA LEU A 130 6.93 -3.84 11.98
C LEU A 130 7.08 -2.46 12.63
N ASN A 131 6.05 -1.62 12.57
CA ASN A 131 6.07 -0.30 13.21
C ASN A 131 6.13 -0.42 14.74
N GLU A 132 5.35 -1.33 15.34
CA GLU A 132 5.45 -1.63 16.77
C GLU A 132 6.86 -2.07 17.16
N GLU A 133 7.48 -2.94 16.36
CA GLU A 133 8.85 -3.40 16.62
C GLU A 133 9.87 -2.27 16.46
N SER A 134 9.72 -1.39 15.47
CA SER A 134 10.64 -0.25 15.27
C SER A 134 10.68 0.74 16.43
N THR A 135 9.59 0.82 17.22
CA THR A 135 9.46 1.72 18.37
C THR A 135 9.80 1.05 19.71
N MET A 136 10.03 -0.27 19.69
CA MET A 136 10.33 -1.06 20.88
C MET A 136 11.81 -0.91 21.28
N PRO A 137 12.12 -0.79 22.59
CA PRO A 137 13.50 -0.83 23.06
C PRO A 137 14.19 -2.13 22.66
N PHE A 138 15.45 -2.05 22.24
CA PHE A 138 16.23 -3.19 21.74
C PHE A 138 16.20 -4.42 22.66
N GLY A 139 16.25 -4.22 23.99
CA GLY A 139 16.18 -5.31 24.97
C GLY A 139 14.83 -6.04 25.03
N GLU A 140 13.73 -5.37 24.71
CA GLU A 140 12.39 -5.96 24.65
C GLU A 140 12.17 -6.69 23.33
N LEU A 141 12.72 -6.14 22.25
CA LEU A 141 12.85 -6.76 20.93
C LEU A 141 13.62 -8.08 21.05
N LEU A 142 14.79 -8.07 21.70
CA LEU A 142 15.54 -9.28 22.01
C LEU A 142 14.70 -10.27 22.80
N LYS A 143 14.02 -9.87 23.87
CA LYS A 143 13.18 -10.81 24.64
C LYS A 143 12.11 -11.46 23.77
N ARG A 144 11.40 -10.71 22.93
CA ARG A 144 10.35 -11.25 22.03
C ARG A 144 10.91 -12.33 21.10
N TYR A 145 12.05 -12.05 20.45
CA TYR A 145 12.67 -12.98 19.50
C TYR A 145 13.48 -14.11 20.16
N THR A 146 14.07 -13.88 21.33
CA THR A 146 14.81 -14.90 22.10
C THR A 146 13.84 -15.87 22.78
N VAL A 147 12.70 -15.38 23.28
CA VAL A 147 11.61 -16.21 23.79
C VAL A 147 11.04 -17.06 22.66
N LEU A 148 10.79 -16.48 21.48
CA LEU A 148 10.39 -17.24 20.30
C LEU A 148 11.42 -18.31 19.95
N LYS A 149 12.71 -17.97 19.92
CA LYS A 149 13.80 -18.94 19.68
C LYS A 149 13.76 -20.08 20.69
N SER A 150 13.65 -19.79 21.99
CA SER A 150 13.52 -20.82 23.04
C SER A 150 12.24 -21.67 22.94
N LEU A 151 11.13 -21.11 22.42
CA LEU A 151 9.88 -21.83 22.19
C LEU A 151 9.98 -22.77 20.97
N PHE A 152 10.68 -22.36 19.91
CA PHE A 152 10.98 -23.19 18.74
C PHE A 152 12.02 -24.28 19.06
N ASP A 153 13.02 -23.92 19.85
CA ASP A 153 14.06 -24.81 20.37
C ASP A 153 13.50 -25.91 21.31
N ASN A 154 12.36 -25.66 21.96
CA ASN A 154 11.66 -26.65 22.78
C ASN A 154 10.83 -27.68 21.97
N LYS A 155 10.74 -27.54 20.64
CA LYS A 155 10.38 -28.66 19.73
C LYS A 155 11.59 -29.47 19.24
N GLY A 156 12.79 -29.17 19.72
CA GLY A 156 13.98 -29.96 19.47
C GLY A 156 15.17 -29.48 20.28
N LYS A 157 15.21 -29.82 21.58
CA LYS A 157 16.34 -29.71 22.52
C LYS A 157 17.32 -28.54 22.29
N VAL A 158 17.35 -27.56 23.20
CA VAL A 158 18.49 -26.63 23.29
C VAL A 158 19.27 -26.74 24.58
N ASP A 159 20.59 -26.69 24.37
CA ASP A 159 21.72 -26.88 25.25
C ASP A 159 22.06 -25.56 25.95
N GLU A 160 22.25 -25.59 27.28
CA GLU A 160 22.29 -24.42 28.17
C GLU A 160 23.60 -23.60 28.11
N ASN A 161 24.48 -23.83 27.14
CA ASN A 161 25.86 -23.32 27.17
C ASN A 161 26.16 -22.13 26.23
N ASN A 162 25.16 -21.44 25.67
CA ASN A 162 25.43 -20.44 24.62
C ASN A 162 24.83 -19.04 24.84
N PHE A 163 25.00 -18.47 26.04
CA PHE A 163 24.93 -17.02 26.24
C PHE A 163 26.34 -16.42 26.33
N PRO A 164 26.66 -15.36 25.56
CA PRO A 164 27.88 -14.57 25.77
C PRO A 164 27.79 -13.88 27.13
N LYS A 165 28.85 -14.04 27.94
CA LYS A 165 29.00 -13.36 29.23
C LYS A 165 29.13 -11.86 29.01
N ASP A 166 28.38 -11.08 29.80
CA ASP A 166 28.42 -9.63 29.82
C ASP A 166 29.86 -9.10 29.93
N VAL A 167 30.21 -8.15 29.07
CA VAL A 167 31.43 -7.36 29.22
C VAL A 167 31.15 -6.28 30.25
N ASP A 168 31.77 -6.46 31.41
CA ASP A 168 31.85 -5.55 32.54
C ASP A 168 32.47 -4.21 32.08
N ASN A 169 31.69 -3.13 32.07
CA ASN A 169 32.21 -1.76 31.92
C ASN A 169 32.29 -1.14 33.31
N GLY A 170 33.37 -1.47 34.01
CA GLY A 170 33.75 -0.86 35.28
C GLY A 170 35.17 -0.33 35.22
N ASP A 171 35.28 1.00 35.32
CA ASP A 171 36.38 1.82 35.88
C ASP A 171 36.74 3.00 34.98
N LYS A 172 37.17 4.18 35.45
CA LYS A 172 37.12 4.94 36.71
C LYS A 172 37.72 6.30 36.30
N ASN A 173 37.36 7.36 37.03
CA ASN A 173 37.94 8.70 36.86
C ASN A 173 39.46 8.69 37.06
N GLU A 174 40.20 9.41 36.21
CA GLU A 174 41.47 10.04 36.58
C GLU A 174 41.49 11.48 36.03
N THR A 175 41.48 12.42 36.96
CA THR A 175 41.91 13.81 36.83
C THR A 175 43.43 13.83 36.86
N ASP A 176 44.09 14.61 36.00
CA ASP A 176 45.40 15.18 36.30
C ASP A 176 45.50 16.60 35.72
N GLU A 177 45.79 17.53 36.62
CA GLU A 177 46.36 18.86 36.40
C GLU A 177 47.83 18.70 35.99
N ASP A 178 48.33 19.54 35.07
CA ASP A 178 49.62 20.27 35.23
C ASP A 178 50.01 21.10 33.98
N GLU A 179 50.05 22.42 34.19
CA GLU A 179 51.07 23.44 33.84
C GLU A 179 52.01 23.24 32.61
N ASN A 180 51.89 24.11 31.59
CA ASN A 180 52.76 25.27 31.22
C ASN A 180 53.70 24.99 30.01
N PRO A 181 54.35 25.97 29.35
CA PRO A 181 54.54 27.41 29.66
C PRO A 181 53.93 28.43 28.68
#